data_AF-A0A0B6S228-F1
#
_entry.id   AF-A0A0B6S228-F1
#
_cell.length_a   1.000
_cell.length_b   1.000
_cell.length_c   1.000
_cell.angle_alpha   90.00
_cell.angle_beta   90.00
_cell.angle_gamma   90.00
#
_symmetry.space_group_name_H-M   'P 1'
#
loop_
_entity.id
_entity.type
_entity.pdbx_description
1 polymer ?
#
loop_
_entity_poly.entity_id
_entity_poly.type
_entity_poly.pdbx_seq_one_letter_code
_entity_poly.pdbx_strand_id
1 'polypeptide(L)'
;MPRLQFGAADASWCATPRPGLAAAQKDWLTRGGSLTAHLATLGKVSVAVTRETVAAPWADEPAALGGASRTACWVREVVLSVDGEPCVAAHSLTPLGASRGVWQAIRRLRTRPLAELLYSDPQVGRSALVSRRVIAGHPLHALAARALPAGETPPHAFVARRSVFERHRAPLMVTECMLPGLWRHVMGATDNEPAGARGTHDLRSHRRDVRP
;
A
#
# COMPACT_ATOMS: atom_id res chain seq x y z
N MET A 1 -8.29 -2.41 22.86
CA MET A 1 -7.59 -1.85 21.69
C MET A 1 -7.84 -0.35 21.68
N PRO A 2 -6.81 0.51 21.79
CA PRO A 2 -7.01 1.95 21.62
C PRO A 2 -7.59 2.21 20.23
N ARG A 3 -8.66 3.01 20.16
CA ARG A 3 -9.30 3.40 18.91
C ARG A 3 -8.35 4.34 18.17
N LEU A 4 -8.03 4.04 16.92
CA LEU A 4 -7.29 4.95 16.05
C LEU A 4 -8.06 6.25 15.86
N GLN A 5 -7.37 7.37 15.96
CA GLN A 5 -7.96 8.69 15.73
C GLN A 5 -8.02 9.04 14.25
N PHE A 6 -7.10 8.48 13.47
CA PHE A 6 -6.95 8.78 12.06
C PHE A 6 -7.48 7.63 11.21
N GLY A 7 -8.13 7.98 10.11
CA GLY A 7 -8.74 7.03 9.19
C GLY A 7 -8.49 7.44 7.75
N ALA A 8 -8.10 6.50 6.91
CA ALA A 8 -7.87 6.75 5.49
C ALA A 8 -9.15 6.79 4.65
N ALA A 9 -10.29 6.34 5.21
CA ALA A 9 -11.54 6.17 4.48
C ALA A 9 -12.27 7.49 4.27
N ASP A 10 -12.79 7.69 3.06
CA ASP A 10 -13.69 8.78 2.69
C ASP A 10 -14.58 8.37 1.51
N ALA A 11 -15.29 9.32 0.90
CA ALA A 11 -16.17 9.05 -0.24
C ALA A 11 -15.45 8.49 -1.49
N SER A 12 -14.15 8.72 -1.60
CA SER A 12 -13.30 8.32 -2.72
C SER A 12 -12.35 7.16 -2.40
N TRP A 13 -12.03 6.96 -1.12
CA TRP A 13 -11.20 5.90 -0.59
C TRP A 13 -12.02 4.89 0.22
N CYS A 14 -12.32 3.74 -0.38
CA CYS A 14 -13.26 2.77 0.18
C CYS A 14 -12.54 1.54 0.77
N ALA A 15 -12.99 1.05 1.93
CA ALA A 15 -12.48 -0.20 2.51
C ALA A 15 -12.74 -1.42 1.63
N THR A 16 -13.93 -1.48 1.01
CA THR A 16 -14.27 -2.51 0.02
C THR A 16 -13.79 -2.08 -1.36
N PRO A 17 -12.90 -2.84 -2.03
CA PRO A 17 -12.48 -2.54 -3.39
C PRO A 17 -13.67 -2.54 -4.35
N ARG A 18 -13.56 -1.75 -5.43
CA ARG A 18 -14.63 -1.66 -6.43
C ARG A 18 -14.95 -3.03 -7.05
N PRO A 19 -16.23 -3.36 -7.29
CA PRO A 19 -16.61 -4.68 -7.82
C PRO A 19 -15.94 -5.03 -9.15
N GLY A 20 -15.73 -4.06 -10.04
CA GLY A 20 -15.13 -4.25 -11.36
C GLY A 20 -13.60 -4.45 -11.37
N LEU A 21 -12.94 -4.61 -10.22
CA LEU A 21 -11.51 -4.97 -10.16
C LEU A 21 -11.32 -6.48 -10.25
N ALA A 22 -10.24 -6.90 -10.90
CA ALA A 22 -9.86 -8.31 -10.98
C ALA A 22 -9.52 -8.89 -9.60
N ALA A 23 -9.59 -10.22 -9.44
CA ALA A 23 -9.33 -10.89 -8.16
C ALA A 23 -7.94 -10.57 -7.60
N ALA A 24 -6.90 -10.66 -8.44
CA ALA A 24 -5.54 -10.29 -8.07
C ALA A 24 -5.43 -8.82 -7.61
N GLN A 25 -6.12 -7.89 -8.28
CA GLN A 25 -6.13 -6.49 -7.87
C GLN A 25 -6.80 -6.32 -6.49
N LYS A 26 -7.93 -6.99 -6.26
CA LYS A 26 -8.63 -6.95 -4.97
C LYS A 26 -7.77 -7.51 -3.84
N ASP A 27 -7.09 -8.63 -4.09
CA ASP A 27 -6.15 -9.21 -3.14
C ASP A 27 -5.04 -8.22 -2.80
N TRP A 28 -4.27 -7.73 -3.77
CA TRP A 28 -3.16 -6.80 -3.51
C TRP A 28 -3.59 -5.48 -2.85
N LEU A 29 -4.79 -4.99 -3.14
CA LEU A 29 -5.35 -3.78 -2.50
C LEU A 29 -5.75 -4.00 -1.03
N THR A 30 -6.13 -5.21 -0.65
CA THR A 30 -6.65 -5.54 0.69
C THR A 30 -5.64 -6.31 1.55
N ARG A 31 -4.59 -6.83 0.93
CA ARG A 31 -3.54 -7.63 1.56
C ARG A 31 -2.85 -6.86 2.69
N GLY A 32 -3.04 -7.37 3.90
CA GLY A 32 -2.42 -6.87 5.13
C GLY A 32 -0.90 -7.04 5.15
N GLY A 33 -0.26 -6.51 6.19
CA GLY A 33 1.20 -6.58 6.32
C GLY A 33 1.97 -5.69 5.35
N SER A 34 3.28 -5.89 5.29
CA SER A 34 4.23 -5.10 4.51
C SER A 34 4.11 -5.37 3.01
N LEU A 35 3.84 -4.34 2.19
CA LEU A 35 3.85 -4.48 0.73
C LEU A 35 5.21 -4.93 0.22
N THR A 36 6.29 -4.40 0.80
CA THR A 36 7.66 -4.79 0.46
C THR A 36 7.91 -6.27 0.73
N ALA A 37 7.37 -6.81 1.82
CA ALA A 37 7.50 -8.25 2.12
C ALA A 37 6.76 -9.11 1.07
N HIS A 38 5.56 -8.69 0.65
CA HIS A 38 4.84 -9.39 -0.42
C HIS A 38 5.54 -9.28 -1.77
N LEU A 39 6.08 -8.11 -2.12
CA LEU A 39 6.89 -7.93 -3.34
C LEU A 39 8.14 -8.82 -3.33
N ALA A 40 8.76 -9.03 -2.16
CA ALA A 40 9.93 -9.90 -2.03
C ALA A 40 9.63 -11.38 -2.31
N THR A 41 8.35 -11.79 -2.30
CA THR A 41 7.95 -13.13 -2.74
C THR A 41 7.93 -13.29 -4.27
N LEU A 42 7.93 -12.17 -5.00
CA LEU A 42 7.90 -12.16 -6.47
C LEU A 42 9.30 -12.06 -7.09
N GLY A 43 10.32 -11.67 -6.31
CA GLY A 43 11.68 -11.46 -6.81
C GLY A 43 12.49 -10.48 -5.96
N LYS A 44 13.63 -10.02 -6.48
CA LYS A 44 14.53 -9.11 -5.77
C LYS A 44 13.94 -7.69 -5.75
N VAL A 45 13.62 -7.21 -4.55
CA VAL A 45 13.07 -5.86 -4.37
C VAL A 45 14.16 -4.80 -4.31
N SER A 46 13.98 -3.70 -5.03
CA SER A 46 14.77 -2.48 -4.89
C SER A 46 13.88 -1.26 -4.62
N VAL A 47 14.45 -0.24 -3.98
CA VAL A 47 13.77 1.01 -3.62
C VAL A 47 14.53 2.18 -4.22
N ALA A 48 13.87 2.96 -5.07
CA ALA A 48 14.38 4.22 -5.59
C ALA A 48 13.63 5.39 -4.94
N VAL A 49 14.35 6.33 -4.32
CA VAL A 49 13.75 7.55 -3.77
C VAL A 49 13.62 8.58 -4.88
N THR A 50 12.39 8.97 -5.22
CA THR A 50 12.14 9.94 -6.29
C THR A 50 11.97 11.36 -5.76
N ARG A 51 11.54 11.51 -4.50
CA ARG A 51 11.36 12.81 -3.85
C ARG A 51 11.40 12.67 -2.34
N GLU A 52 12.09 13.59 -1.67
CA GLU A 52 12.08 13.69 -0.22
C GLU A 52 12.21 15.16 0.19
N THR A 53 11.14 15.75 0.74
CA THR A 53 11.08 17.20 0.95
C THR A 53 10.00 17.61 1.96
N VAL A 54 10.00 18.89 2.34
CA VAL A 54 8.86 19.52 3.01
C VAL A 54 7.89 20.03 1.94
N ALA A 55 6.62 19.65 2.03
CA ALA A 55 5.59 20.07 1.09
C ALA A 55 4.22 20.17 1.77
N ALA A 56 3.29 20.84 1.10
CA ALA A 56 1.88 20.77 1.47
C ALA A 56 1.30 19.39 1.07
N PRO A 57 0.34 18.85 1.85
CA PRO A 57 -0.40 17.65 1.50
C PRO A 57 -1.24 17.86 0.24
N TRP A 58 -1.55 16.80 -0.49
CA TRP A 58 -2.54 16.81 -1.56
C TRP A 58 -3.95 17.04 -1.00
N ALA A 59 -4.88 17.47 -1.86
CA ALA A 59 -6.19 17.96 -1.42
C ALA A 59 -7.01 16.94 -0.60
N ASP A 60 -6.84 15.63 -0.85
CA ASP A 60 -7.58 14.55 -0.21
C ASP A 60 -6.87 13.94 1.01
N GLU A 61 -5.77 14.54 1.46
CA GLU A 61 -4.93 14.00 2.53
C GLU A 61 -5.16 14.62 3.92
N PRO A 62 -5.46 15.94 4.07
CA PRO A 62 -5.66 16.55 5.38
C PRO A 62 -6.75 15.88 6.22
N ALA A 63 -7.85 15.46 5.57
CA ALA A 63 -8.95 14.78 6.24
C ALA A 63 -8.50 13.47 6.91
N ALA A 64 -7.66 12.68 6.23
CA ALA A 64 -7.13 11.44 6.77
C ALA A 64 -6.13 11.66 7.92
N LEU A 65 -5.43 12.80 7.91
CA LEU A 65 -4.45 13.18 8.93
C LEU A 65 -5.04 14.00 10.09
N GLY A 66 -6.35 14.26 10.10
CA GLY A 66 -7.00 15.11 11.10
C GLY A 66 -6.46 16.55 11.14
N GLY A 67 -5.88 17.02 10.03
CA GLY A 67 -5.16 18.28 9.95
C GLY A 67 -5.88 19.34 9.09
N ALA A 68 -5.49 20.60 9.28
CA ALA A 68 -5.92 21.68 8.40
C ALA A 68 -5.28 21.56 7.01
N SER A 69 -6.01 22.03 5.99
CA SER A 69 -5.46 22.19 4.65
C SER A 69 -4.17 23.01 4.71
N ARG A 70 -3.15 22.59 3.95
CA ARG A 70 -1.82 23.24 3.84
C ARG A 70 -0.89 23.15 5.06
N THR A 71 -1.18 22.31 6.05
CA THR A 71 -0.21 21.99 7.11
C THR A 71 1.08 21.45 6.50
N ALA A 72 2.24 22.02 6.82
CA ALA A 72 3.51 21.53 6.28
C ALA A 72 3.76 20.07 6.69
N CYS A 73 4.07 19.23 5.72
CA CYS A 73 4.34 17.81 5.90
C CYS A 73 5.75 17.47 5.42
N TRP A 74 6.36 16.47 6.07
CA TRP A 74 7.46 15.76 5.45
C TRP A 74 6.89 14.75 4.46
N VAL A 75 7.30 14.85 3.21
CA VAL A 75 6.85 13.99 2.11
C VAL A 75 8.02 13.17 1.61
N ARG A 76 7.74 11.88 1.37
CA ARG A 76 8.66 10.94 0.75
C ARG A 76 7.94 10.15 -0.32
N GLU A 77 8.47 10.20 -1.53
CA GLU A 77 8.01 9.43 -2.69
C GLU A 77 9.09 8.43 -3.09
N VAL A 78 8.67 7.20 -3.35
CA VAL A 78 9.56 6.12 -3.77
C VAL A 78 8.92 5.29 -4.88
N VAL A 79 9.76 4.61 -5.65
CA VAL A 79 9.36 3.53 -6.55
C VAL A 79 9.95 2.23 -6.01
N LEU A 80 9.09 1.22 -5.86
CA LEU A 80 9.48 -0.15 -5.56
C LEU A 80 9.49 -0.94 -6.86
N SER A 81 10.61 -1.61 -7.11
CA SER A 81 10.77 -2.48 -8.28
C SER A 81 11.04 -3.91 -7.83
N VAL A 82 10.57 -4.88 -8.62
CA VAL A 82 10.90 -6.30 -8.50
C VAL A 82 11.75 -6.66 -9.71
N ASP A 83 12.94 -7.22 -9.49
CA ASP A 83 13.88 -7.60 -10.55
C ASP A 83 14.16 -6.47 -11.57
N GLY A 84 14.16 -5.23 -11.09
CA GLY A 84 14.37 -4.02 -11.90
C GLY A 84 13.10 -3.42 -12.51
N GLU A 85 11.98 -4.12 -12.48
CA GLU A 85 10.70 -3.68 -13.05
C GLU A 85 9.86 -2.87 -12.03
N PRO A 86 9.49 -1.61 -12.33
CA PRO A 86 8.65 -0.80 -11.45
C PRO A 86 7.28 -1.43 -11.18
N CYS A 87 7.01 -1.72 -9.90
CA CYS A 87 5.79 -2.39 -9.46
C CYS A 87 4.87 -1.46 -8.65
N VAL A 88 5.44 -0.55 -7.87
CA VAL A 88 4.66 0.35 -7.00
C VAL A 88 5.28 1.73 -6.97
N ALA A 89 4.46 2.77 -7.18
CA ALA A 89 4.82 4.14 -6.83
C ALA A 89 4.14 4.50 -5.51
N ALA A 90 4.92 4.86 -4.48
CA ALA A 90 4.41 5.13 -3.15
C ALA A 90 4.67 6.59 -2.73
N HIS A 91 3.67 7.18 -2.08
CA HIS A 91 3.70 8.51 -1.49
C HIS A 91 3.41 8.37 0.00
N SER A 92 4.34 8.83 0.83
CA SER A 92 4.19 8.84 2.28
C SER A 92 4.33 10.24 2.82
N LEU A 93 3.53 10.58 3.83
CA LEU A 93 3.60 11.87 4.49
C LEU A 93 3.23 11.81 5.96
N THR A 94 3.77 12.76 6.72
CA THR A 94 3.44 13.00 8.12
C THR A 94 3.59 14.49 8.42
N PRO A 95 2.81 15.07 9.35
CA PRO A 95 2.99 16.46 9.77
C PRO A 95 4.46 16.76 10.13
N LEU A 96 4.96 17.94 9.77
CA LEU A 96 6.38 18.27 9.91
C LEU A 96 6.89 18.22 11.36
N GLY A 97 6.03 18.53 12.34
CA GLY A 97 6.36 18.35 13.75
C GLY A 97 6.57 16.88 14.11
N ALA A 98 5.70 16.00 13.60
CA ALA A 98 5.78 14.57 13.84
C ALA A 98 7.01 13.93 13.19
N SER A 99 7.45 14.41 12.01
CA SER A 99 8.71 13.97 11.37
C SER A 99 9.97 14.40 12.11
N ARG A 100 9.88 15.32 13.08
CA ARG A 100 10.99 15.69 13.97
C ARG A 100 10.93 15.00 15.33
N GLY A 101 9.78 14.40 15.67
CA GLY A 101 9.53 13.70 16.92
C GLY A 101 9.28 12.20 16.69
N VAL A 102 8.03 11.76 16.90
CA VAL A 102 7.62 10.35 16.85
C VAL A 102 8.08 9.63 15.57
N TRP A 103 8.01 10.30 14.43
CA TRP A 103 8.38 9.77 13.12
C TRP A 103 9.78 10.20 12.65
N GLN A 104 10.70 10.62 13.54
CA GLN A 104 12.04 11.10 13.16
C GLN A 104 12.85 10.12 12.29
N ALA A 105 12.64 8.82 12.47
CA ALA A 105 13.31 7.78 11.69
C ALA A 105 12.99 7.87 10.20
N ILE A 106 11.83 8.41 9.80
CA ILE A 106 11.44 8.57 8.39
C ILE A 106 12.44 9.42 7.61
N ARG A 107 13.08 10.39 8.28
CA ARG A 107 14.09 11.29 7.68
C ARG A 107 15.46 10.65 7.50
N ARG A 108 15.63 9.43 8.02
CA ARG A 108 16.88 8.65 8.01
C ARG A 108 16.72 7.30 7.29
N LEU A 109 15.62 7.12 6.56
CA LEU A 109 15.35 5.86 5.84
C LEU A 109 16.35 5.63 4.71
N ARG A 110 16.83 6.67 4.03
CA ARG A 110 17.69 6.53 2.83
C ARG A 110 17.02 5.64 1.80
N THR A 111 17.53 4.44 1.51
CA THR A 111 16.93 3.44 0.61
C THR A 111 16.20 2.32 1.36
N ARG A 112 16.16 2.37 2.70
CA ARG A 112 15.43 1.36 3.49
C ARG A 112 13.92 1.50 3.29
N PRO A 113 13.20 0.37 3.14
CA PRO A 113 11.75 0.35 3.10
C PRO A 113 11.14 0.97 4.35
N LEU A 114 10.15 1.83 4.16
CA LEU A 114 9.37 2.40 5.27
C LEU A 114 8.69 1.30 6.11
N ALA A 115 8.36 0.16 5.51
CA ALA A 115 7.76 -0.97 6.21
C ALA A 115 8.59 -1.46 7.40
N GLU A 116 9.92 -1.38 7.34
CA GLU A 116 10.78 -1.74 8.47
C GLU A 116 10.48 -0.89 9.70
N LEU A 117 10.23 0.41 9.51
CA LEU A 117 9.83 1.32 10.60
C LEU A 117 8.42 1.05 11.11
N LEU A 118 7.50 0.68 10.21
CA LEU A 118 6.07 0.59 10.54
C LEU A 118 5.65 -0.74 11.17
N TYR A 119 6.33 -1.85 10.84
CA TYR A 119 5.96 -3.19 11.29
C TYR A 119 6.86 -3.76 12.38
N SER A 120 7.98 -3.11 12.72
CA SER A 120 8.87 -3.53 13.80
C SER A 120 8.47 -2.98 15.18
N ASP A 121 7.63 -1.95 15.23
CA ASP A 121 7.22 -1.29 16.48
C ASP A 121 5.76 -1.66 16.83
N PRO A 122 5.52 -2.43 17.90
CA PRO A 122 4.18 -2.85 18.29
C PRO A 122 3.30 -1.70 18.80
N GLN A 123 3.87 -0.52 19.06
CA GLN A 123 3.09 0.67 19.43
C GLN A 123 2.46 1.35 18.21
N VAL A 124 2.82 0.94 17.00
CA VAL A 124 2.26 1.48 15.76
C VAL A 124 0.94 0.79 15.47
N GLY A 125 -0.14 1.55 15.60
CA GLY A 125 -1.45 1.15 15.12
C GLY A 125 -1.63 1.48 13.64
N ARG A 126 -2.51 0.75 12.95
CA ARG A 126 -2.77 0.94 11.52
C ARG A 126 -4.27 0.98 11.22
N SER A 127 -4.72 1.99 10.49
CA SER A 127 -6.09 2.09 10.01
C SER A 127 -6.43 0.94 9.05
N ALA A 128 -7.71 0.74 8.78
CA ALA A 128 -8.11 -0.12 7.67
C ALA A 128 -7.40 0.32 6.37
N LEU A 129 -7.07 -0.68 5.54
CA LEU A 129 -6.70 -0.44 4.15
C LEU A 129 -7.94 0.02 3.39
N VAL A 130 -7.76 1.06 2.61
CA VAL A 130 -8.78 1.57 1.69
C VAL A 130 -8.20 1.70 0.30
N SER A 131 -9.03 1.64 -0.71
CA SER A 131 -8.59 1.62 -2.11
C SER A 131 -9.42 2.53 -3.00
N ARG A 132 -8.83 2.94 -4.12
CA ARG A 132 -9.49 3.70 -5.17
C ARG A 132 -8.89 3.44 -6.54
N ARG A 133 -9.63 3.85 -7.57
CA ARG A 133 -9.07 4.11 -8.90
C ARG A 133 -8.55 5.54 -8.94
N VAL A 134 -7.38 5.71 -9.55
CA VAL A 134 -6.68 6.99 -9.66
C VAL A 134 -6.55 7.31 -11.15
N ILE A 135 -7.20 8.39 -11.59
CA ILE A 135 -7.22 8.83 -12.99
C ILE A 135 -6.34 10.06 -13.19
N ALA A 136 -6.12 10.44 -14.46
CA ALA A 136 -5.47 11.69 -14.82
C ALA A 136 -6.10 12.88 -14.08
N GLY A 137 -5.25 13.79 -13.59
CA GLY A 137 -5.64 14.94 -12.75
C GLY A 137 -5.37 14.75 -11.26
N HIS A 138 -5.21 13.51 -10.78
CA HIS A 138 -4.76 13.27 -9.41
C HIS A 138 -3.21 13.26 -9.35
N PRO A 139 -2.54 13.92 -8.38
CA PRO A 139 -1.08 13.94 -8.28
C PRO A 139 -0.44 12.54 -8.20
N LEU A 140 -1.11 11.59 -7.53
CA LEU A 140 -0.72 10.18 -7.51
C LEU A 140 -0.68 9.51 -8.89
N HIS A 141 -1.56 9.89 -9.83
CA HIS A 141 -1.50 9.38 -11.21
C HIS A 141 -0.23 9.88 -11.89
N ALA A 142 0.10 11.17 -11.73
CA ALA A 142 1.34 11.74 -12.27
C ALA A 142 2.60 11.10 -11.65
N LEU A 143 2.59 10.83 -10.34
CA LEU A 143 3.66 10.10 -9.67
C LEU A 143 3.83 8.69 -10.27
N ALA A 144 2.73 7.96 -10.44
CA ALA A 144 2.74 6.61 -11.00
C ALA A 144 3.17 6.59 -12.48
N ALA A 145 2.69 7.54 -13.29
CA ALA A 145 3.04 7.67 -14.70
C ALA A 145 4.54 7.95 -14.88
N ARG A 146 5.15 8.80 -14.03
CA ARG A 146 6.60 9.06 -14.05
C ARG A 146 7.46 7.86 -13.62
N ALA A 147 6.87 6.90 -12.91
CA ALA A 147 7.57 5.69 -12.48
C ALA A 147 7.62 4.62 -13.57
N LEU A 148 6.88 4.78 -14.66
CA LEU A 148 6.86 3.80 -15.75
C LEU A 148 8.17 3.82 -16.54
N PRO A 149 8.60 2.67 -17.08
CA PRO A 149 9.67 2.59 -18.06
C PRO A 149 9.47 3.56 -19.24
N ALA A 150 10.58 4.03 -19.81
CA ALA A 150 10.54 4.91 -20.97
C ALA A 150 9.79 4.24 -22.14
N GLY A 151 8.86 4.98 -22.75
CA GLY A 151 8.03 4.50 -23.86
C GLY A 151 6.77 3.73 -23.44
N GLU A 152 6.58 3.41 -22.16
CA GLU A 152 5.33 2.80 -21.68
C GLU A 152 4.24 3.87 -21.52
N THR A 153 3.10 3.65 -22.19
CA THR A 153 1.96 4.57 -22.09
C THR A 153 1.23 4.34 -20.77
N PRO A 154 1.01 5.37 -19.94
CA PRO A 154 0.27 5.21 -18.70
C PRO A 154 -1.17 4.76 -18.95
N PRO A 155 -1.70 3.81 -18.16
CA PRO A 155 -3.11 3.46 -18.25
C PRO A 155 -4.01 4.65 -17.88
N HIS A 156 -5.24 4.65 -18.40
CA HIS A 156 -6.25 5.65 -18.04
C HIS A 156 -6.50 5.76 -16.53
N ALA A 157 -6.35 4.64 -15.82
CA ALA A 157 -6.44 4.60 -14.38
C ALA A 157 -5.44 3.60 -13.80
N PHE A 158 -4.82 3.99 -12.68
CA PHE A 158 -4.17 3.05 -11.77
C PHE A 158 -5.14 2.65 -10.66
N VAL A 159 -4.79 1.58 -9.94
CA VAL A 159 -5.41 1.25 -8.66
C VAL A 159 -4.42 1.56 -7.55
N ALA A 160 -4.92 2.14 -6.47
CA ALA A 160 -4.10 2.50 -5.33
C ALA A 160 -4.79 2.11 -4.03
N ARG A 161 -3.98 1.89 -3.00
CA ARG A 161 -4.43 1.72 -1.63
C ARG A 161 -3.78 2.75 -0.71
N ARG A 162 -4.45 3.05 0.40
CA ARG A 162 -4.03 4.04 1.40
C ARG A 162 -4.27 3.49 2.80
N SER A 163 -3.42 3.90 3.73
CA SER A 163 -3.56 3.59 5.15
C SER A 163 -2.89 4.68 5.97
N VAL A 164 -3.43 4.96 7.15
CA VAL A 164 -2.77 5.79 8.16
C VAL A 164 -2.21 4.91 9.26
N PHE A 165 -0.93 5.13 9.58
CA PHE A 165 -0.25 4.58 10.73
C PHE A 165 -0.25 5.62 11.84
N GLU A 166 -0.52 5.20 13.07
CA GLU A 166 -0.58 6.08 14.23
C GLU A 166 0.35 5.54 15.31
N ARG A 167 1.21 6.42 15.83
CA ARG A 167 2.03 6.16 17.00
C ARG A 167 1.97 7.37 17.91
N HIS A 168 1.67 7.20 19.19
CA HIS A 168 1.53 8.30 20.17
C HIS A 168 0.70 9.49 19.64
N ARG A 169 -0.45 9.19 18.98
CA ARG A 169 -1.35 10.18 18.35
C ARG A 169 -0.72 11.00 17.21
N ALA A 170 0.42 10.59 16.67
CA ALA A 170 1.06 11.20 15.51
C ALA A 170 0.79 10.36 14.25
N PRO A 171 0.16 10.93 13.20
CA PRO A 171 -0.18 10.17 12.00
C PRO A 171 0.98 10.13 11.00
N LEU A 172 1.11 9.01 10.30
CA LEU A 172 1.93 8.82 9.11
C LEU A 172 1.07 8.10 8.08
N MET A 173 0.76 8.76 6.98
CA MET A 173 -0.03 8.17 5.92
C MET A 173 0.88 7.60 4.82
N VAL A 174 0.48 6.45 4.29
CA VAL A 174 1.11 5.80 3.16
C VAL A 174 0.05 5.55 2.10
N THR A 175 0.31 6.02 0.88
CA THR A 175 -0.49 5.75 -0.31
C THR A 175 0.37 5.02 -1.33
N GLU A 176 -0.07 3.86 -1.80
CA GLU A 176 0.65 2.95 -2.69
C GLU A 176 -0.15 2.77 -3.97
N CYS A 177 0.44 3.11 -5.12
CA CYS A 177 -0.16 2.99 -6.44
C CYS A 177 0.45 1.80 -7.18
N MET A 178 -0.36 0.82 -7.57
CA MET A 178 0.09 -0.39 -8.24
C MET A 178 0.30 -0.12 -9.73
N LEU A 179 1.50 -0.40 -10.21
CA LEU A 179 1.93 -0.20 -11.59
C LEU A 179 1.70 -1.46 -12.45
N PRO A 180 1.68 -1.34 -13.79
CA PRO A 180 1.55 -2.48 -14.70
C PRO A 180 2.56 -3.61 -14.45
N GLY A 181 3.81 -3.28 -14.09
CA GLY A 181 4.85 -4.26 -13.77
C GLY A 181 4.45 -5.25 -12.69
N LEU A 182 3.74 -4.79 -11.64
CA LEU A 182 3.24 -5.69 -10.59
C LEU A 182 2.34 -6.78 -11.16
N TRP A 183 1.43 -6.41 -12.07
CA TRP A 183 0.48 -7.36 -12.64
C TRP A 183 1.17 -8.36 -13.57
N ARG A 184 2.25 -7.94 -14.26
CA ARG A 184 3.08 -8.86 -15.07
C ARG A 184 3.74 -9.92 -14.19
N HIS A 185 4.31 -9.53 -13.04
CA HIS A 185 4.85 -10.50 -12.08
C HIS A 185 3.78 -11.42 -11.50
N VAL A 186 2.62 -10.89 -11.12
CA VAL A 186 1.54 -11.70 -10.51
C VAL A 186 0.96 -12.70 -11.51
N MET A 187 0.76 -12.31 -12.77
CA MET A 187 0.28 -13.22 -13.82
C MET A 187 1.36 -14.23 -14.23
N GLY A 188 2.62 -13.82 -14.34
CA GLY A 188 3.72 -14.73 -14.64
C GLY A 188 4.01 -15.74 -13.52
N ALA A 189 3.75 -15.39 -12.26
CA ALA A 189 3.87 -16.30 -11.13
C ALA A 189 2.75 -17.35 -11.11
N THR A 190 1.53 -17.00 -11.51
CA THR A 190 0.41 -17.96 -11.57
C THR A 190 0.58 -19.02 -12.66
N ASP A 191 1.34 -18.73 -13.71
CA ASP A 191 1.65 -19.70 -14.78
C ASP A 191 2.79 -20.65 -14.39
N ASN A 192 3.52 -20.36 -13.31
CA ASN A 192 4.71 -21.10 -12.87
C ASN A 192 4.52 -21.85 -11.54
N GLU A 193 3.30 -21.90 -10.99
CA GLU A 193 2.97 -22.84 -9.91
C GLU A 193 2.85 -24.27 -10.47
N PRO A 194 3.62 -25.26 -9.98
CA PRO A 194 3.39 -26.64 -10.36
C PRO A 194 1.99 -27.05 -9.91
N ALA A 195 1.21 -27.64 -10.82
CA ALA A 195 -0.11 -28.19 -10.57
C ALA A 195 -0.05 -29.29 -9.49
N GLY A 196 -0.09 -28.90 -8.21
CA GLY A 196 0.19 -29.85 -7.14
C GLY A 196 0.05 -29.32 -5.72
N ALA A 197 -0.89 -28.41 -5.45
CA ALA A 197 -1.22 -28.04 -4.06
C ALA A 197 -2.65 -27.48 -3.91
N ARG A 198 -3.66 -28.15 -4.48
CA ARG A 198 -5.04 -28.03 -3.97
C ARG A 198 -5.34 -29.27 -3.17
N GLY A 199 -5.05 -29.21 -1.87
CA GLY A 199 -5.42 -30.23 -0.91
C GLY A 199 -6.93 -30.41 -0.90
N THR A 200 -7.38 -31.58 -1.32
CA THR A 200 -8.72 -32.10 -1.08
C THR A 200 -8.90 -32.33 0.42
N HIS A 201 -9.52 -31.39 1.12
CA HIS A 201 -10.12 -31.69 2.42
C HIS A 201 -11.46 -32.39 2.15
N ASP A 202 -11.39 -33.69 1.87
CA ASP A 202 -12.56 -34.53 1.69
C ASP A 202 -13.13 -34.88 3.07
N LEU A 203 -14.41 -34.54 3.25
CA LEU A 203 -15.20 -34.85 4.42
C LEU A 203 -15.45 -36.36 4.48
N ARG A 204 -14.94 -37.06 5.50
CA ARG A 204 -15.48 -38.38 5.87
C ARG A 204 -16.37 -38.30 7.10
N SER A 205 -17.65 -38.13 6.79
CA SER A 205 -18.84 -38.79 7.36
C SER A 205 -18.79 -39.29 8.81
N HIS A 206 -19.46 -38.54 9.68
CA HIS A 206 -20.24 -39.09 10.78
C HIS A 206 -21.40 -39.93 10.21
N ARG A 207 -21.37 -41.26 10.43
CA ARG A 207 -22.59 -42.07 10.45
C ARG A 207 -22.89 -42.44 11.91
N ARG A 208 -23.98 -41.88 12.42
CA ARG A 208 -24.73 -42.44 13.55
C ARG A 208 -25.48 -43.65 13.01
N ASP A 209 -25.40 -44.78 13.70
CA ASP A 209 -26.43 -45.80 13.61
C ASP A 209 -26.90 -46.20 15.01
N VAL A 210 -28.20 -46.36 15.07
CA VAL A 210 -29.10 -46.46 16.21
C VAL A 210 -29.11 -47.90 16.74
N ARG A 211 -29.13 -48.03 18.08
CA ARG A 211 -29.40 -49.29 18.79
C ARG A 211 -30.87 -49.69 18.68
N PRO A 212 -31.16 -50.97 18.92
CA PRO A 212 -32.08 -51.36 19.98
C PRO A 212 -31.34 -51.82 21.24
#